data_AF-A0A0V8QDL0-F1
#
_entry.id   AF-A0A0V8QDL0-F1
#
_cell.length_a   1.000
_cell.length_b   1.000
_cell.length_c   1.000
_cell.angle_alpha   90.00
_cell.angle_beta   90.00
_cell.angle_gamma   90.00
#
_symmetry.space_group_name_H-M   'P 1'
#
loop_
_entity.id
_entity.type
_entity.pdbx_description
1 polymer ?
#
loop_
_entity_poly.entity_id
_entity_poly.type
_entity_poly.pdbx_seq_one_letter_code
_entity_poly.pdbx_strand_id
1 'polypeptide(L)'
;MKKNLLVTMLVGAVLTVGAATGCGASAPDAEIGVNTETGTNTEESEAVVKPLYPLETAQDALADGGYSVSFTADDLMKTDGGYELTVEVYEYDRYEMEAIDNLANGSKIQFCNKEITVDKVEKNSETGFIQINGGIENDGIELMEEDGLYRTVTFNDSPVYYSVGKITIPLADDITFEDQAASEQESDLPIVELKDLPNAIENSDISFICNNTVITVRQEQIVQIIRYWVP
;
A
#
# COMPACT_ATOMS: atom_id res chain seq x y z
N MET A 1 -26.27 -6.54 -41.29
CA MET A 1 -25.11 -6.27 -42.18
C MET A 1 -23.85 -6.41 -41.35
N LYS A 2 -22.86 -7.12 -41.88
CA LYS A 2 -21.60 -7.50 -41.24
C LYS A 2 -20.70 -6.28 -40.99
N LYS A 3 -19.96 -6.26 -39.87
CA LYS A 3 -18.49 -6.28 -39.88
C LYS A 3 -17.93 -6.51 -38.48
N ASN A 4 -17.17 -7.59 -38.38
CA ASN A 4 -16.28 -7.97 -37.29
C ASN A 4 -15.13 -6.96 -37.18
N LEU A 5 -14.62 -6.71 -35.98
CA LEU A 5 -13.21 -6.37 -35.81
C LEU A 5 -12.67 -7.08 -34.56
N LEU A 6 -11.95 -8.16 -34.84
CA LEU A 6 -11.06 -8.88 -33.94
C LEU A 6 -9.72 -8.14 -34.00
N VAL A 7 -9.19 -7.67 -32.87
CA VAL A 7 -7.78 -7.25 -32.77
C VAL A 7 -7.14 -8.04 -31.64
N THR A 8 -6.51 -9.13 -32.05
CA THR A 8 -5.53 -9.88 -31.27
C THR A 8 -4.21 -9.09 -31.32
N MET A 9 -3.62 -8.75 -30.18
CA MET A 9 -2.23 -8.26 -30.13
C MET A 9 -1.39 -9.09 -29.17
N LEU A 10 -0.12 -9.21 -29.57
CA LEU A 10 0.84 -10.26 -29.30
C LEU A 10 1.37 -10.32 -27.87
N VAL A 11 1.64 -11.56 -27.46
CA VAL A 11 2.63 -11.95 -26.44
C VAL A 11 4.02 -11.49 -26.88
N GLY A 12 4.76 -10.88 -25.96
CA GLY A 12 6.19 -10.60 -26.09
C GLY A 12 6.88 -10.73 -24.75
N ALA A 13 7.38 -11.92 -24.45
CA ALA A 13 8.29 -12.18 -23.33
C ALA A 13 9.69 -11.68 -23.68
N VAL A 14 10.33 -10.92 -22.78
CA VAL A 14 11.79 -10.82 -22.73
C VAL A 14 12.23 -10.91 -21.27
N LEU A 15 13.00 -11.96 -21.01
CA LEU A 15 13.71 -12.29 -19.79
C LEU A 15 15.17 -11.89 -20.03
N THR A 16 15.80 -11.04 -19.19
CA THR A 16 17.25 -11.12 -18.91
C THR A 16 17.67 -10.30 -17.67
N VAL A 17 18.15 -11.08 -16.69
CA VAL A 17 19.15 -10.94 -15.62
C VAL A 17 20.21 -9.82 -15.70
N GLY A 18 20.53 -9.27 -14.51
CA GLY A 18 21.89 -8.87 -14.08
C GLY A 18 22.12 -7.36 -14.00
N ALA A 19 22.87 -6.78 -13.06
CA ALA A 19 23.60 -7.27 -11.90
C ALA A 19 23.91 -6.07 -10.99
N ALA A 20 24.16 -6.33 -9.71
CA ALA A 20 24.66 -5.36 -8.75
C ALA A 20 26.07 -4.88 -9.11
N THR A 21 26.33 -3.57 -8.97
CA THR A 21 27.65 -3.03 -8.68
C THR A 21 27.52 -1.75 -7.88
N GLY A 22 27.81 -1.85 -6.58
CA GLY A 22 28.30 -0.73 -5.79
C GLY A 22 29.81 -0.54 -6.01
N CYS A 23 30.26 0.71 -5.97
CA CYS A 23 31.61 1.22 -5.68
C CYS A 23 31.53 2.72 -6.00
N GLY A 24 32.06 3.69 -5.27
CA GLY A 24 33.04 3.71 -4.20
C GLY A 24 33.46 5.18 -4.08
N ALA A 25 33.74 5.61 -2.87
CA ALA A 25 34.20 6.97 -2.58
C ALA A 25 35.55 7.27 -3.24
N SER A 26 35.71 8.49 -3.75
CA SER A 26 37.01 9.17 -3.88
C SER A 26 36.79 10.68 -3.97
N ALA A 27 37.50 11.39 -3.10
CA ALA A 27 37.74 12.83 -3.16
C ALA A 27 39.21 13.04 -2.75
N PRO A 28 39.80 14.25 -2.90
CA PRO A 28 39.47 15.36 -3.79
C PRO A 28 40.67 15.75 -4.69
N ASP A 29 40.47 16.65 -5.65
CA ASP A 29 41.55 17.50 -6.14
C ASP A 29 41.08 18.95 -6.20
N ALA A 30 41.91 19.83 -5.67
CA ALA A 30 41.64 21.24 -5.47
C ALA A 30 42.17 22.07 -6.64
N GLU A 31 41.37 22.98 -7.17
CA GLU A 31 41.90 24.17 -7.84
C GLU A 31 41.01 25.39 -7.60
N ILE A 32 41.65 26.51 -7.29
CA ILE A 32 41.09 27.81 -6.91
C ILE A 32 40.72 28.61 -8.15
N GLY A 33 39.51 29.17 -8.19
CA GLY A 33 39.11 30.11 -9.25
C GLY A 33 37.93 31.01 -8.86
N VAL A 34 38.27 32.23 -8.41
CA VAL A 34 37.55 33.50 -8.58
C VAL A 34 36.10 33.61 -8.06
N ASN A 35 35.96 34.42 -7.00
CA ASN A 35 34.71 35.05 -6.57
C ASN A 35 33.99 35.72 -7.75
N THR A 36 32.80 35.22 -8.07
CA THR A 36 31.77 35.97 -8.78
C THR A 36 30.45 35.72 -8.04
N GLU A 37 29.73 36.80 -7.77
CA GLU A 37 28.55 36.90 -6.92
C GLU A 37 27.56 35.72 -7.09
N THR A 38 27.48 34.85 -6.08
CA THR A 38 26.38 33.90 -5.95
C THR A 38 25.18 34.64 -5.39
N GLY A 39 24.29 35.05 -6.30
CA GLY A 39 22.88 35.19 -5.95
C GLY A 39 22.44 33.88 -5.30
N THR A 40 21.84 33.98 -4.13
CA THR A 40 21.16 32.86 -3.48
C THR A 40 19.94 32.50 -4.34
N ASN A 41 20.16 31.69 -5.38
CA ASN A 41 19.13 30.75 -5.81
C ASN A 41 19.04 29.73 -4.68
N THR A 42 18.25 30.07 -3.67
CA THR A 42 17.55 29.03 -2.93
C THR A 42 16.61 28.43 -3.99
N GLU A 43 17.09 27.43 -4.73
CA GLU A 43 16.19 26.45 -5.30
C GLU A 43 15.47 25.87 -4.09
N GLU A 44 14.29 26.41 -3.82
CA GLU A 44 13.31 25.78 -2.96
C GLU A 44 13.13 24.40 -3.57
N SER A 45 13.77 23.39 -2.98
CA SER A 45 13.59 22.02 -3.40
C SER A 45 12.09 21.80 -3.43
N GLU A 46 11.52 21.52 -4.59
CA GLU A 46 10.10 21.21 -4.73
C GLU A 46 9.80 20.11 -3.72
N ALA A 47 9.18 20.48 -2.61
CA ALA A 47 8.95 19.54 -1.52
C ALA A 47 7.97 18.50 -2.05
N VAL A 48 8.40 17.24 -2.08
CA VAL A 48 7.53 16.14 -2.47
C VAL A 48 6.47 15.99 -1.38
N VAL A 49 5.20 16.09 -1.76
CA VAL A 49 4.08 15.73 -0.89
C VAL A 49 4.12 14.22 -0.68
N LYS A 50 4.37 13.81 0.57
CA LYS A 50 4.51 12.40 0.95
C LYS A 50 3.25 11.87 1.63
N PRO A 51 2.98 10.57 1.53
CA PRO A 51 1.99 9.90 2.35
C PRO A 51 2.31 10.06 3.84
N LEU A 52 1.28 10.03 4.67
CA LEU A 52 1.34 9.97 6.11
C LEU A 52 1.62 8.54 6.58
N TYR A 53 2.57 8.42 7.50
CA TYR A 53 2.95 7.16 8.16
C TYR A 53 3.20 5.99 7.18
N PRO A 54 4.00 6.18 6.09
CA PRO A 54 4.23 5.10 5.13
C PRO A 54 5.00 3.95 5.80
N LEU A 55 4.63 2.72 5.44
CA LEU A 55 5.47 1.55 5.71
C LEU A 55 6.57 1.51 4.64
N GLU A 56 7.83 1.55 5.08
CA GLU A 56 8.99 1.46 4.19
C GLU A 56 9.26 0.00 3.81
N THR A 57 9.02 -0.92 4.74
CA THR A 57 9.18 -2.37 4.53
C THR A 57 8.15 -3.18 5.33
N ALA A 58 7.94 -4.44 4.96
CA ALA A 58 7.13 -5.37 5.75
C ALA A 58 7.62 -5.57 7.21
N GLN A 59 8.88 -5.22 7.53
CA GLN A 59 9.40 -5.27 8.90
C GLN A 59 8.73 -4.25 9.83
N ASP A 60 8.24 -3.14 9.26
CA ASP A 60 7.55 -2.10 10.02
C ASP A 60 6.21 -2.61 10.58
N ALA A 61 5.68 -3.71 10.04
CA ALA A 61 4.48 -4.39 10.53
C ALA A 61 4.68 -5.21 11.82
N LEU A 62 5.89 -5.21 12.41
CA LEU A 62 6.11 -5.76 13.75
C LEU A 62 5.75 -4.77 14.88
N ALA A 63 5.59 -3.49 14.56
CA ALA A 63 5.15 -2.51 15.52
C ALA A 63 3.68 -2.74 15.94
N ASP A 64 3.29 -2.21 17.10
CA ASP A 64 1.91 -2.30 17.56
C ASP A 64 0.99 -1.53 16.60
N GLY A 65 0.05 -2.21 15.95
CA GLY A 65 -0.77 -1.62 14.91
C GLY A 65 -1.67 -2.60 14.17
N GLY A 66 -2.51 -2.05 13.28
CA GLY A 66 -3.34 -2.81 12.35
C GLY A 66 -2.78 -2.73 10.93
N TYR A 67 -2.73 -3.84 10.21
CA TYR A 67 -2.10 -3.94 8.89
C TYR A 67 -2.95 -4.72 7.90
N SER A 68 -3.14 -4.17 6.70
CA SER A 68 -3.79 -4.89 5.59
C SER A 68 -2.84 -5.92 5.02
N VAL A 69 -3.31 -7.17 4.88
CA VAL A 69 -2.45 -8.29 4.46
C VAL A 69 -3.13 -9.21 3.48
N SER A 70 -2.33 -10.03 2.79
CA SER A 70 -2.81 -11.25 2.14
C SER A 70 -2.01 -12.46 2.63
N PHE A 71 -2.65 -13.62 2.64
CA PHE A 71 -2.01 -14.91 2.93
C PHE A 71 -2.90 -16.07 2.44
N THR A 72 -2.39 -17.29 2.54
CA THR A 72 -3.09 -18.53 2.25
C THR A 72 -2.96 -19.49 3.42
N ALA A 73 -3.73 -20.59 3.40
CA ALA A 73 -3.59 -21.62 4.43
C ALA A 73 -2.17 -22.21 4.51
N ASP A 74 -1.46 -22.29 3.39
CA ASP A 74 -0.08 -22.79 3.32
C ASP A 74 0.93 -21.89 4.05
N ASP A 75 0.58 -20.62 4.29
CA ASP A 75 1.45 -19.66 4.97
C ASP A 75 1.39 -19.78 6.50
N LEU A 76 0.42 -20.53 7.05
CA LEU A 76 0.30 -20.83 8.47
C LEU A 76 1.14 -22.06 8.83
N MET A 77 2.14 -21.86 9.68
CA MET A 77 3.09 -22.91 10.06
C MET A 77 3.01 -23.21 11.55
N LYS A 78 2.94 -24.50 11.90
CA LYS A 78 3.13 -24.96 13.27
C LYS A 78 4.62 -25.05 13.59
N THR A 79 5.05 -24.43 14.69
CA THR A 79 6.43 -24.51 15.20
C THR A 79 6.44 -25.07 16.62
N ASP A 80 7.64 -25.33 17.16
CA ASP A 80 7.83 -25.71 18.56
C ASP A 80 7.34 -24.60 19.52
N GLY A 81 7.37 -23.34 19.07
CA GLY A 81 7.00 -22.16 19.85
C GLY A 81 5.54 -21.72 19.68
N GLY A 82 4.72 -22.44 18.91
CA GLY A 82 3.33 -22.02 18.66
C GLY A 82 2.94 -22.15 17.19
N TYR A 83 2.33 -21.10 16.66
CA TYR A 83 2.07 -20.95 15.23
C TYR A 83 2.73 -19.66 14.76
N GLU A 84 3.15 -19.65 13.50
CA GLU A 84 3.64 -18.46 12.81
C GLU A 84 2.85 -18.32 11.50
N LEU A 85 2.57 -17.09 11.10
CA LEU A 85 1.89 -16.78 9.85
C LEU A 85 2.79 -15.93 8.98
N THR A 86 3.02 -16.37 7.75
CA THR A 86 3.65 -15.54 6.72
C THR A 86 2.58 -14.71 6.02
N VAL A 87 2.76 -13.40 6.00
CA VAL A 87 1.83 -12.47 5.36
C VAL A 87 2.55 -11.62 4.33
N GLU A 88 1.88 -11.29 3.23
CA GLU A 88 2.26 -10.14 2.40
C GLU A 88 1.56 -8.90 2.96
N VAL A 89 2.34 -7.88 3.31
CA VAL A 89 1.85 -6.64 3.92
C VAL A 89 1.60 -5.62 2.83
N TYR A 90 0.49 -4.88 2.94
CA TYR A 90 0.09 -3.85 2.00
C TYR A 90 -0.13 -2.52 2.70
N GLU A 91 0.11 -1.46 1.95
CA GLU A 91 -0.15 -0.07 2.34
C GLU A 91 -0.95 0.62 1.24
N TYR A 92 -1.61 1.73 1.58
CA TYR A 92 -2.20 2.68 0.65
C TYR A 92 -1.93 4.10 1.12
N ASP A 93 -1.76 5.01 0.16
CA ASP A 93 -1.32 6.35 0.50
C ASP A 93 -2.47 7.19 1.07
N ARG A 94 -2.14 7.91 2.15
CA ARG A 94 -2.99 8.89 2.83
C ARG A 94 -2.24 10.19 2.95
N TYR A 95 -2.89 11.33 2.72
CA TYR A 95 -2.25 12.64 2.72
C TYR A 95 -3.04 13.61 3.58
N GLU A 96 -2.32 14.56 4.19
CA GLU A 96 -2.94 15.71 4.85
C GLU A 96 -3.78 16.51 3.85
N MET A 97 -4.96 16.95 4.28
CA MET A 97 -5.85 17.74 3.42
C MET A 97 -5.17 19.01 2.91
N GLU A 98 -4.47 19.72 3.80
CA GLU A 98 -3.77 20.97 3.44
C GLU A 98 -2.66 20.72 2.40
N ALA A 99 -1.99 19.58 2.42
CA ALA A 99 -0.96 19.26 1.45
C ALA A 99 -1.55 19.04 0.04
N ILE A 100 -2.72 18.40 -0.04
CA ILE A 100 -3.43 18.18 -1.30
C ILE A 100 -4.11 19.47 -1.80
N ASP A 101 -4.72 20.25 -0.91
CA ASP A 101 -5.39 21.50 -1.28
C ASP A 101 -4.40 22.56 -1.83
N ASN A 102 -3.12 22.49 -1.45
CA ASN A 102 -2.06 23.37 -1.95
C ASN A 102 -1.29 22.78 -3.16
N LEU A 103 -1.68 21.60 -3.66
CA LEU A 103 -0.99 20.93 -4.75
C LEU A 103 -1.19 21.71 -6.07
N ALA A 104 -0.09 22.13 -6.70
CA ALA A 104 -0.11 22.93 -7.91
C ALA A 104 0.59 22.24 -9.08
N ASN A 105 0.34 22.70 -10.31
CA ASN A 105 1.09 22.26 -11.50
C ASN A 105 2.62 22.42 -11.25
N GLY A 106 3.38 21.39 -11.59
CA GLY A 106 4.82 21.29 -11.33
C GLY A 106 5.18 20.60 -10.01
N SER A 107 4.27 20.56 -9.03
CA SER A 107 4.55 19.93 -7.72
C SER A 107 4.87 18.43 -7.87
N LYS A 108 5.52 17.86 -6.86
CA LYS A 108 5.78 16.43 -6.75
C LYS A 108 4.91 15.82 -5.67
N ILE A 109 4.34 14.66 -5.95
CA ILE A 109 3.62 13.82 -4.98
C ILE A 109 4.16 12.39 -5.08
N GLN A 110 4.42 11.75 -3.94
CA GLN A 110 4.78 10.34 -3.91
C GLN A 110 3.50 9.51 -3.91
N PHE A 111 3.33 8.61 -4.88
CA PHE A 111 2.22 7.68 -5.03
C PHE A 111 2.75 6.26 -5.25
N CYS A 112 2.34 5.29 -4.44
CA CYS A 112 2.79 3.90 -4.48
C CYS A 112 4.33 3.79 -4.57
N ASN A 113 5.03 4.51 -3.68
CA ASN A 113 6.49 4.62 -3.64
C ASN A 113 7.17 5.21 -4.88
N LYS A 114 6.43 5.97 -5.71
CA LYS A 114 6.96 6.65 -6.90
C LYS A 114 6.65 8.13 -6.86
N GLU A 115 7.60 8.97 -7.24
CA GLU A 115 7.33 10.39 -7.40
C GLU A 115 6.63 10.67 -8.73
N ILE A 116 5.52 11.38 -8.66
CA ILE A 116 4.69 11.81 -9.77
C ILE A 116 4.74 13.33 -9.87
N THR A 117 4.97 13.86 -11.07
CA THR A 117 4.81 15.29 -11.35
C THR A 117 3.33 15.59 -11.52
N VAL A 118 2.86 16.62 -10.84
CA VAL A 118 1.49 17.10 -10.94
C VAL A 118 1.35 18.01 -12.15
N ASP A 119 0.62 17.58 -13.15
CA ASP A 119 0.26 18.39 -14.32
C ASP A 119 -1.08 19.09 -14.11
N LYS A 120 -2.02 18.44 -13.44
CA LYS A 120 -3.37 18.97 -13.22
C LYS A 120 -3.98 18.42 -11.95
N VAL A 121 -4.72 19.27 -11.24
CA VAL A 121 -5.55 18.88 -10.09
C VAL A 121 -6.98 19.34 -10.37
N GLU A 122 -7.93 18.43 -10.28
CA GLU A 122 -9.36 18.71 -10.48
C GLU A 122 -10.15 18.21 -9.28
N LYS A 123 -10.90 19.11 -8.64
CA LYS A 123 -11.80 18.75 -7.55
C LYS A 123 -13.22 18.62 -8.10
N ASN A 124 -13.80 17.44 -8.01
CA ASN A 124 -15.19 17.23 -8.36
C ASN A 124 -16.07 17.76 -7.22
N SER A 125 -16.79 18.86 -7.48
CA SER A 125 -17.65 19.49 -6.47
C SER A 125 -18.90 18.68 -6.10
N GLU A 126 -19.31 17.72 -6.94
CA GLU A 126 -20.49 16.89 -6.69
C GLU A 126 -20.15 15.70 -5.79
N THR A 127 -19.01 15.06 -6.03
CA THR A 127 -18.60 13.85 -5.33
C THR A 127 -17.57 14.09 -4.22
N GLY A 128 -16.85 15.20 -4.28
CA GLY A 128 -15.73 15.50 -3.37
C GLY A 128 -14.40 14.85 -3.76
N PHE A 129 -14.38 14.00 -4.78
CA PHE A 129 -13.14 13.38 -5.27
C PHE A 129 -12.15 14.41 -5.84
N ILE A 130 -10.87 14.12 -5.72
CA ILE A 130 -9.78 14.88 -6.35
C ILE A 130 -9.06 14.00 -7.37
N GLN A 131 -8.97 14.50 -8.59
CA GLN A 131 -8.21 13.90 -9.68
C GLN A 131 -6.90 14.64 -9.88
N ILE A 132 -5.79 13.93 -9.69
CA ILE A 132 -4.46 14.37 -10.08
C ILE A 132 -4.14 13.69 -11.42
N ASN A 133 -3.71 14.49 -12.40
CA ASN A 133 -3.37 14.03 -13.75
C ASN A 133 -4.48 13.23 -14.45
N GLY A 134 -5.75 13.61 -14.22
CA GLY A 134 -6.92 12.97 -14.82
C GLY A 134 -7.43 11.74 -14.08
N GLY A 135 -6.97 11.47 -12.86
CA GLY A 135 -7.47 10.39 -12.03
C GLY A 135 -7.02 9.00 -12.47
N ILE A 136 -7.52 7.98 -11.78
CA ILE A 136 -7.07 6.59 -11.98
C ILE A 136 -7.33 6.06 -13.40
N GLU A 137 -8.36 6.57 -14.09
CA GLU A 137 -8.71 6.18 -15.46
C GLU A 137 -7.72 6.69 -16.52
N ASN A 138 -6.85 7.65 -16.16
CA ASN A 138 -5.86 8.26 -17.06
C ASN A 138 -4.42 8.05 -16.57
N ASP A 139 -4.16 6.95 -15.87
CA ASP A 139 -2.86 6.66 -15.22
C ASP A 139 -2.42 7.73 -14.19
N GLY A 140 -3.38 8.53 -13.70
CA GLY A 140 -3.21 9.52 -12.64
C GLY A 140 -3.59 8.98 -11.25
N ILE A 141 -3.95 9.89 -10.34
CA ILE A 141 -4.31 9.56 -8.95
C ILE A 141 -5.72 10.07 -8.67
N GLU A 142 -6.58 9.20 -8.16
CA GLU A 142 -7.90 9.55 -7.63
C GLU A 142 -7.82 9.54 -6.10
N LEU A 143 -8.31 10.61 -5.45
CA LEU A 143 -8.30 10.76 -4.00
C LEU A 143 -9.72 10.95 -3.47
N MET A 144 -10.03 10.25 -2.38
CA MET A 144 -11.26 10.38 -1.61
C MET A 144 -10.95 10.95 -0.23
N GLU A 145 -11.77 11.87 0.26
CA GLU A 145 -11.68 12.30 1.66
C GLU A 145 -12.28 11.24 2.58
N GLU A 146 -11.54 10.88 3.62
CA GLU A 146 -11.97 9.95 4.67
C GLU A 146 -11.31 10.36 5.98
N ASP A 147 -12.11 10.59 7.02
CA ASP A 147 -11.67 10.97 8.37
C ASP A 147 -10.69 12.15 8.42
N GLY A 148 -10.89 13.17 7.57
CA GLY A 148 -10.04 14.35 7.53
C GLY A 148 -8.68 14.14 6.87
N LEU A 149 -8.52 13.07 6.09
CA LEU A 149 -7.36 12.79 5.25
C LEU A 149 -7.83 12.50 3.81
N TYR A 150 -6.95 12.68 2.83
CA TYR A 150 -7.18 12.17 1.48
C TYR A 150 -6.51 10.82 1.33
N ARG A 151 -7.26 9.77 0.97
CA ARG A 151 -6.69 8.46 0.60
C ARG A 151 -6.79 8.20 -0.89
N THR A 152 -5.83 7.45 -1.42
CA THR A 152 -5.86 7.00 -2.83
C THR A 152 -6.92 5.93 -3.04
N VAL A 153 -7.70 6.06 -4.12
CA VAL A 153 -8.78 5.13 -4.44
C VAL A 153 -8.72 4.60 -5.88
N THR A 154 -9.23 3.38 -6.04
CA THR A 154 -9.50 2.75 -7.33
C THR A 154 -10.83 3.24 -7.89
N PHE A 155 -11.19 2.81 -9.11
CA PHE A 155 -12.47 3.15 -9.74
C PHE A 155 -13.73 2.65 -8.99
N ASN A 156 -13.56 1.72 -8.05
CA ASN A 156 -14.62 1.21 -7.17
C ASN A 156 -14.47 1.73 -5.73
N ASP A 157 -13.81 2.88 -5.56
CA ASP A 157 -13.61 3.57 -4.27
C ASP A 157 -12.80 2.78 -3.22
N SER A 158 -12.32 1.58 -3.55
CA SER A 158 -11.42 0.80 -2.69
C SER A 158 -10.03 1.44 -2.66
N PRO A 159 -9.29 1.36 -1.54
CA PRO A 159 -7.93 1.87 -1.48
C PRO A 159 -7.02 1.29 -2.56
N VAL A 160 -6.10 2.10 -3.09
CA VAL A 160 -5.05 1.60 -3.99
C VAL A 160 -3.93 0.97 -3.16
N TYR A 161 -4.08 -0.32 -2.88
CA TYR A 161 -3.07 -1.07 -2.13
C TYR A 161 -1.82 -1.37 -2.98
N TYR A 162 -0.65 -1.23 -2.36
CA TYR A 162 0.63 -1.72 -2.88
C TYR A 162 1.36 -2.56 -1.82
N SER A 163 2.06 -3.60 -2.28
CA SER A 163 2.82 -4.49 -1.41
C SER A 163 4.08 -3.80 -0.89
N VAL A 164 4.33 -3.92 0.42
CA VAL A 164 5.57 -3.50 1.08
C VAL A 164 6.50 -4.68 1.42
N GLY A 165 6.09 -5.91 1.05
CA GLY A 165 6.86 -7.14 1.15
C GLY A 165 6.20 -8.23 1.99
N LYS A 166 6.93 -9.33 2.20
CA LYS A 166 6.49 -10.46 3.02
C LYS A 166 7.23 -10.51 4.35
N ILE A 167 6.53 -10.93 5.41
CA ILE A 167 7.09 -11.17 6.73
C ILE A 167 6.39 -12.35 7.41
N THR A 168 7.13 -13.08 8.24
CA THR A 168 6.60 -14.14 9.11
C THR A 168 6.50 -13.60 10.53
N ILE A 169 5.31 -13.66 11.12
CA ILE A 169 5.03 -13.13 12.46
C ILE A 169 4.45 -14.26 13.33
N PRO A 170 4.95 -14.48 14.57
CA PRO A 170 4.35 -15.43 15.49
C PRO A 170 2.92 -15.03 15.87
N LEU A 171 2.06 -16.03 16.08
CA LEU A 171 0.73 -15.83 16.65
C LEU A 171 0.81 -15.77 18.17
N ALA A 172 0.01 -14.92 18.78
CA ALA A 172 -0.18 -14.92 20.22
C ALA A 172 -1.03 -16.13 20.67
N ASP A 173 -0.83 -16.57 21.91
CA ASP A 173 -1.61 -17.68 22.50
C ASP A 173 -3.11 -17.34 22.61
N ASP A 174 -3.43 -16.06 22.74
CA ASP A 174 -4.78 -15.50 22.85
C ASP A 174 -5.31 -14.91 21.54
N ILE A 175 -4.74 -15.30 20.38
CA ILE A 175 -5.20 -14.81 19.08
C ILE A 175 -6.69 -15.09 18.85
N THR A 176 -7.36 -14.09 18.28
CA THR A 176 -8.75 -14.18 17.83
C THR A 176 -8.85 -14.02 16.31
N PHE A 177 -9.75 -14.76 15.68
CA PHE A 177 -10.10 -14.59 14.28
C PHE A 177 -11.60 -14.34 14.13
N GLU A 178 -11.92 -13.24 13.44
CA GLU A 178 -13.28 -12.81 13.13
C GLU A 178 -13.48 -12.82 11.61
N ASP A 179 -14.34 -13.71 11.13
CA ASP A 179 -14.59 -13.90 9.70
C ASP A 179 -15.93 -13.32 9.28
N GLN A 180 -15.97 -12.01 9.05
CA GLN A 180 -17.17 -11.28 8.63
C GLN A 180 -17.35 -11.29 7.10
N ALA A 181 -16.50 -12.00 6.35
CA ALA A 181 -16.47 -11.91 4.89
C ALA A 181 -17.72 -12.46 4.18
N ALA A 182 -18.56 -13.21 4.88
CA ALA A 182 -19.75 -13.83 4.30
C ALA A 182 -20.96 -12.88 4.17
N SER A 183 -21.00 -11.75 4.87
CA SER A 183 -22.15 -10.85 4.86
C SER A 183 -21.79 -9.38 5.11
N GLU A 184 -22.48 -8.48 4.42
CA GLU A 184 -22.42 -7.02 4.63
C GLU A 184 -22.82 -6.59 6.05
N GLN A 185 -23.66 -7.38 6.72
CA GLN A 185 -24.07 -7.09 8.10
C GLN A 185 -23.05 -7.68 9.07
N GLU A 186 -22.47 -6.82 9.92
CA GLU A 186 -21.75 -7.31 11.09
C GLU A 186 -22.66 -8.25 11.88
N SER A 187 -22.16 -9.46 12.05
CA SER A 187 -22.89 -10.51 12.75
C SER A 187 -22.10 -10.90 13.99
N ASP A 188 -22.82 -11.33 15.03
CA ASP A 188 -22.25 -11.93 16.24
C ASP A 188 -21.67 -13.33 15.90
N LEU A 189 -20.78 -13.39 14.91
CA LEU A 189 -20.11 -14.62 14.52
C LEU A 189 -19.20 -15.08 15.65
N PRO A 190 -19.05 -16.41 15.80
CA PRO A 190 -18.16 -16.94 16.80
C PRO A 190 -16.73 -16.47 16.50
N ILE A 191 -16.12 -15.85 17.50
CA ILE A 191 -14.68 -15.57 17.48
C ILE A 191 -13.94 -16.90 17.52
N VAL A 192 -13.10 -17.16 16.53
CA VAL A 192 -12.27 -18.35 16.45
C VAL A 192 -11.00 -18.12 17.24
N GLU A 193 -10.70 -19.00 18.19
CA GLU A 193 -9.48 -18.97 19.00
C GLU A 193 -8.37 -19.83 18.36
N LEU A 194 -7.12 -19.65 18.82
CA LEU A 194 -5.93 -20.33 18.30
C LEU A 194 -6.09 -21.85 18.01
N LYS A 195 -6.80 -22.58 18.87
CA LYS A 195 -6.98 -24.05 18.74
C LYS A 195 -7.75 -24.45 17.47
N ASP A 196 -8.66 -23.60 17.01
CA ASP A 196 -9.56 -23.86 15.89
C ASP A 196 -9.15 -23.04 14.65
N LEU A 197 -8.27 -22.05 14.83
CA LEU A 197 -7.78 -21.14 13.78
C LEU A 197 -7.21 -21.85 12.54
N PRO A 198 -6.34 -22.89 12.66
CA PRO A 198 -5.82 -23.57 11.47
C PRO A 198 -6.92 -24.17 10.60
N ASN A 199 -7.90 -24.82 11.23
CA ASN A 199 -9.03 -25.41 10.52
C ASN A 199 -9.92 -24.32 9.89
N ALA A 200 -10.10 -23.18 10.56
CA ALA A 200 -10.90 -22.07 10.04
C ALA A 200 -10.26 -21.44 8.79
N ILE A 201 -8.92 -21.28 8.79
CA ILE A 201 -8.18 -20.77 7.63
C ILE A 201 -8.19 -21.78 6.48
N GLU A 202 -7.94 -23.07 6.76
CA GLU A 202 -7.88 -24.13 5.75
C GLU A 202 -9.22 -24.37 5.05
N ASN A 203 -10.34 -24.27 5.79
CA ASN A 203 -11.69 -24.49 5.24
C ASN A 203 -12.34 -23.19 4.72
N SER A 204 -11.57 -22.13 4.53
CA SER A 204 -12.12 -20.85 4.09
C SER A 204 -12.42 -20.84 2.59
N ASP A 205 -13.67 -20.58 2.23
CA ASP A 205 -14.10 -20.47 0.83
C ASP A 205 -13.79 -19.11 0.19
N ILE A 206 -13.40 -18.12 1.01
CA ILE A 206 -13.05 -16.76 0.60
C ILE A 206 -11.54 -16.58 0.76
N SER A 207 -10.90 -15.90 -0.19
CA SER A 207 -9.47 -15.62 -0.12
C SER A 207 -9.15 -14.52 0.90
N PHE A 208 -8.01 -14.64 1.59
CA PHE A 208 -7.46 -13.59 2.44
C PHE A 208 -6.63 -12.63 1.59
N ILE A 209 -7.21 -11.47 1.27
CA ILE A 209 -6.61 -10.45 0.41
C ILE A 209 -6.56 -9.11 1.13
N CYS A 210 -5.69 -8.20 0.71
CA CYS A 210 -5.49 -6.92 1.39
C CYS A 210 -6.74 -6.05 1.47
N ASN A 211 -7.67 -6.19 0.53
CA ASN A 211 -8.94 -5.47 0.54
C ASN A 211 -9.86 -5.90 1.68
N ASN A 212 -9.72 -7.13 2.18
CA ASN A 212 -10.64 -7.70 3.15
C ASN A 212 -9.98 -8.18 4.43
N THR A 213 -8.66 -8.33 4.51
CA THR A 213 -7.98 -8.97 5.64
C THR A 213 -7.05 -7.99 6.36
N VAL A 214 -7.28 -7.83 7.66
CA VAL A 214 -6.45 -7.01 8.55
C VAL A 214 -5.92 -7.88 9.69
N ILE A 215 -4.64 -7.75 10.00
CA ILE A 215 -4.05 -8.29 11.23
C ILE A 215 -3.82 -7.17 12.24
N THR A 216 -3.99 -7.47 13.52
CA THR A 216 -3.52 -6.62 14.62
C THR A 216 -2.27 -7.24 15.21
N VAL A 217 -1.18 -6.48 15.21
CA VAL A 217 0.08 -6.87 15.84
C VAL A 217 0.23 -6.14 17.17
N ARG A 218 0.70 -6.87 18.18
CA ARG A 218 1.05 -6.33 19.50
C ARG A 218 2.25 -7.10 20.04
N GLN A 219 3.27 -6.39 20.50
CA GLN A 219 4.50 -6.99 21.03
C GLN A 219 5.11 -8.01 20.06
N GLU A 220 5.17 -7.64 18.77
CA GLU A 220 5.73 -8.46 17.68
C GLU A 220 4.98 -9.80 17.44
N GLN A 221 3.75 -9.94 17.94
CA GLN A 221 2.88 -11.09 17.69
C GLN A 221 1.56 -10.67 17.06
N ILE A 222 0.99 -11.50 16.19
CA ILE A 222 -0.37 -11.32 15.71
C ILE A 222 -1.34 -11.73 16.83
N VAL A 223 -2.15 -10.79 17.29
CA VAL A 223 -3.18 -11.01 18.34
C VAL A 223 -4.60 -11.06 17.78
N GLN A 224 -4.82 -10.59 16.57
CA GLN A 224 -6.13 -10.64 15.93
C GLN A 224 -6.00 -10.72 14.42
N ILE A 225 -6.89 -11.47 13.79
CA ILE A 225 -7.15 -11.44 12.35
C ILE A 225 -8.63 -11.07 12.19
N ILE A 226 -8.93 -10.05 11.39
CA ILE A 226 -10.30 -9.74 10.99
C ILE A 226 -10.36 -9.83 9.48
N ARG A 227 -11.36 -10.56 8.98
CA ARG A 227 -11.69 -10.56 7.57
C ARG A 227 -13.05 -9.94 7.35
N TYR A 228 -13.08 -8.80 6.68
CA TYR A 228 -14.28 -8.02 6.40
C TYR A 228 -15.00 -8.50 5.14
N TRP A 229 -16.29 -8.23 5.07
CA TRP A 229 -17.01 -8.28 3.81
C TRP A 229 -16.59 -7.10 2.93
N VAL A 230 -16.40 -7.39 1.64
CA VAL A 230 -16.13 -6.39 0.61
C VAL A 230 -17.17 -6.60 -0.51
N PRO A 231 -17.84 -5.54 -0.99
CA PRO A 231 -18.86 -5.62 -2.04
C PRO A 231 -18.42 -6.25 -3.36
#